data_AF-A0A2C5YVH0-F1
#
_entry.id   AF-A0A2C5YVH0-F1
#
_cell.length_a   1.000
_cell.length_b   1.000
_cell.length_c   1.000
_cell.angle_alpha   90.00
_cell.angle_beta   90.00
_cell.angle_gamma   90.00
#
_symmetry.space_group_name_H-M   'P 1'
#
loop_
_entity.id
_entity.type
_entity.pdbx_description
1 polymer ?
#
loop_
_entity_poly.entity_id
_entity_poly.type
_entity_poly.pdbx_seq_one_letter_code
_entity_poly.pdbx_strand_id
1 'polypeptide(L)'
;MPQRVHPPAHLTPIQAPATAPWILPLPPTDLSKLATGFRPASMDDKWLCFSRGDAHAQQNGILLVSLCRSWTSREFVVLRVKTGGGGDAQVCQITWETESGCSEDEAKDLAAGVCRGVLGCEGF
;
A
#
# COMPACT_ATOMS: atom_id res chain seq x y z
N MET A 1 -10.67 11.79 15.01
CA MET A 1 -9.54 10.91 14.64
C MET A 1 -9.79 10.40 13.23
N PRO A 2 -8.80 10.35 12.32
CA PRO A 2 -9.01 9.80 10.99
C PRO A 2 -9.41 8.33 11.11
N GLN A 3 -10.49 7.95 10.44
CA GLN A 3 -10.93 6.56 10.40
C GLN A 3 -10.09 5.78 9.38
N ARG A 4 -9.75 4.54 9.75
CA ARG A 4 -9.08 3.61 8.84
C ARG A 4 -9.91 3.42 7.57
N VAL A 5 -9.26 3.49 6.42
CA VAL A 5 -9.88 3.16 5.13
C VAL A 5 -9.99 1.65 5.02
N HIS A 6 -11.23 1.17 4.87
CA HIS A 6 -11.51 -0.24 4.67
C HIS A 6 -11.44 -0.62 3.19
N PRO A 7 -11.15 -1.89 2.87
CA PRO A 7 -11.28 -2.39 1.51
C PRO A 7 -12.67 -2.07 0.91
N PRO A 8 -12.75 -1.69 -0.38
CA PRO A 8 -14.03 -1.50 -1.04
C PRO A 8 -14.79 -2.83 -1.15
N ALA A 9 -16.13 -2.77 -1.14
CA ALA A 9 -16.98 -3.96 -1.24
C ALA A 9 -16.73 -4.77 -2.54
N HIS A 10 -16.39 -4.08 -3.61
CA HIS A 10 -16.06 -4.66 -4.91
C HIS A 10 -14.59 -4.37 -5.22
N LEU A 11 -13.69 -5.11 -4.58
CA LEU A 11 -12.26 -5.08 -4.88
C LEU A 11 -11.97 -6.03 -6.05
N THR A 12 -11.24 -5.56 -7.06
CA THR A 12 -10.67 -6.41 -8.11
C THR A 12 -9.19 -6.62 -7.84
N PRO A 13 -8.76 -7.82 -7.40
CA PRO A 13 -7.35 -8.11 -7.15
C PRO A 13 -6.48 -7.99 -8.40
N ILE A 14 -5.16 -7.95 -8.21
CA ILE A 14 -4.18 -8.03 -9.31
C ILE A 14 -4.44 -9.30 -10.14
N GLN A 15 -4.54 -9.17 -11.46
CA GLN A 15 -4.87 -10.28 -12.36
C GLN A 15 -3.62 -11.02 -12.84
N ALA A 16 -2.56 -10.30 -13.22
CA ALA A 16 -1.27 -10.88 -13.61
C ALA A 16 -0.16 -10.41 -12.64
N PRO A 17 -0.01 -11.05 -11.46
CA PRO A 17 0.92 -10.58 -10.45
C PRO A 17 2.37 -10.96 -10.78
N ALA A 18 3.27 -9.97 -10.73
CA ALA A 18 4.69 -10.21 -10.46
C ALA A 18 5.02 -9.78 -9.04
N THR A 19 6.07 -10.37 -8.47
CA THR A 19 6.46 -10.14 -7.08
C THR A 19 7.98 -10.08 -6.98
N ALA A 20 8.48 -9.11 -6.22
CA ALA A 20 9.90 -8.92 -6.00
C ALA A 20 10.19 -8.50 -4.55
N PRO A 21 11.37 -8.85 -4.01
CA PRO A 21 11.84 -8.28 -2.76
C PRO A 21 12.01 -6.76 -2.88
N TRP A 22 11.56 -6.04 -1.86
CA TRP A 22 11.85 -4.62 -1.73
C TRP A 22 12.03 -4.30 -0.26
N ILE A 23 13.29 -4.15 0.15
CA ILE A 23 13.70 -4.01 1.55
C ILE A 23 13.87 -2.52 1.85
N LEU A 24 12.86 -1.91 2.46
CA LEU A 24 12.83 -0.47 2.72
C LEU A 24 12.37 -0.21 4.17
N PRO A 25 13.27 0.21 5.07
CA PRO A 25 12.90 0.62 6.43
C PRO A 25 11.91 1.81 6.39
N LEU A 26 10.88 1.77 7.22
CA LEU A 26 9.86 2.81 7.29
C LEU A 26 9.90 3.50 8.65
N PRO A 27 9.77 4.83 8.70
CA PRO A 27 9.61 5.53 9.97
C PRO A 27 8.25 5.18 10.60
N PRO A 28 8.13 5.20 11.94
CA PRO A 28 6.87 4.87 12.63
C PRO A 28 5.68 5.75 12.18
N THR A 29 5.95 7.00 11.79
CA THR A 29 4.96 7.94 11.25
C THR A 29 4.35 7.44 9.94
N ASP A 30 5.13 6.81 9.07
CA ASP A 30 4.65 6.28 7.81
C ASP A 30 3.89 4.98 7.99
N LEU A 31 4.28 4.14 8.96
CA LEU A 31 3.48 2.97 9.30
C LEU A 31 2.05 3.37 9.68
N SER A 32 1.88 4.44 10.47
CA SER A 32 0.55 4.93 10.85
C SER A 32 -0.26 5.44 9.64
N LYS A 33 0.40 6.14 8.70
CA LYS A 33 -0.24 6.63 7.46
C LYS A 33 -0.67 5.46 6.56
N LEU A 34 0.20 4.48 6.35
CA LEU A 34 -0.10 3.25 5.60
C LEU A 34 -1.22 2.43 6.25
N ALA A 35 -1.21 2.32 7.58
CA ALA A 35 -2.25 1.61 8.32
C ALA A 35 -3.61 2.31 8.22
N THR A 36 -3.62 3.64 8.24
CA THR A 36 -4.81 4.48 8.05
C THR A 36 -5.35 4.38 6.63
N GLY A 37 -4.47 4.48 5.62
CA GLY A 37 -4.86 4.52 4.21
C GLY A 37 -5.30 5.91 3.74
N PHE A 38 -5.78 5.97 2.51
CA PHE A 38 -6.26 7.20 1.86
C PHE A 38 -7.56 6.90 1.11
N ARG A 39 -8.61 7.68 1.42
CA ARG A 39 -9.88 7.62 0.72
C ARG A 39 -10.02 8.86 -0.17
N PRO A 40 -10.13 8.69 -1.49
CA PRO A 40 -10.27 9.81 -2.42
C PRO A 40 -11.57 10.58 -2.16
N ALA A 41 -11.53 11.91 -2.29
CA ALA A 41 -12.71 12.76 -2.16
C ALA A 41 -13.48 12.87 -3.49
N SER A 42 -12.77 12.73 -4.62
CA SER A 42 -13.33 12.76 -5.97
C SER A 42 -12.57 11.83 -6.92
N MET A 43 -13.01 11.72 -8.18
CA MET A 43 -12.30 10.93 -9.21
C MET A 43 -10.94 11.54 -9.61
N ASP A 44 -10.71 12.83 -9.33
CA ASP A 44 -9.42 13.48 -9.56
C ASP A 44 -8.33 12.89 -8.64
N ASP A 45 -8.74 12.40 -7.47
CA ASP A 45 -7.92 11.60 -6.58
C ASP A 45 -7.87 10.15 -7.10
N LYS A 46 -6.91 9.89 -7.97
CA LYS A 46 -6.85 8.64 -8.76
C LYS A 46 -6.64 7.36 -7.96
N TRP A 47 -6.29 7.48 -6.68
CA TRP A 47 -5.83 6.39 -5.84
C TRP A 47 -6.72 6.21 -4.62
N LEU A 48 -7.03 4.95 -4.36
CA LEU A 48 -7.61 4.46 -3.12
C LEU A 48 -6.55 3.59 -2.46
N CYS A 49 -6.15 3.93 -1.23
CA CYS A 49 -5.17 3.17 -0.48
C CYS A 49 -5.81 2.63 0.81
N PHE A 50 -5.63 1.35 1.08
CA PHE A 50 -6.09 0.76 2.33
C PHE A 50 -5.15 -0.36 2.74
N SER A 51 -5.16 -0.67 4.03
CA SER A 51 -4.37 -1.76 4.57
C SER A 51 -5.24 -2.93 5.02
N ARG A 52 -4.75 -4.13 4.75
CA ARG A 52 -5.25 -5.41 5.26
C ARG A 52 -4.18 -6.03 6.14
N GLY A 53 -4.56 -6.78 7.15
CA GLY A 53 -3.61 -7.42 8.06
C GLY A 53 -4.35 -8.23 9.09
N ASP A 54 -3.60 -9.10 9.76
CA ASP A 54 -4.13 -9.83 10.93
C ASP A 54 -4.38 -8.87 12.11
N ALA A 55 -5.02 -9.39 13.16
CA ALA A 55 -5.33 -8.61 14.36
C ALA A 55 -4.09 -8.02 15.06
N HIS A 56 -2.89 -8.52 14.75
CA HIS A 56 -1.60 -8.13 15.32
C HIS A 56 -0.73 -7.30 14.35
N ALA A 57 -1.26 -6.87 13.21
CA ALA A 57 -0.51 -6.20 12.16
C ALA A 57 0.14 -4.86 12.57
N GLN A 58 -0.16 -4.33 13.76
CA GLN A 58 0.50 -3.16 14.35
C GLN A 58 1.42 -3.49 15.55
N GLN A 59 1.43 -4.74 16.01
CA GLN A 59 2.14 -5.20 17.20
C GLN A 59 2.91 -6.48 16.86
N ASN A 60 3.78 -6.41 15.84
CA ASN A 60 4.60 -7.52 15.33
C ASN A 60 3.87 -8.48 14.37
N GLY A 61 3.27 -7.92 13.32
CA GLY A 61 2.55 -8.68 12.28
C GLY A 61 2.85 -8.22 10.86
N ILE A 62 2.02 -8.68 9.91
CA ILE A 62 2.14 -8.33 8.50
C ILE A 62 1.00 -7.42 8.09
N LEU A 63 1.34 -6.29 7.49
CA LEU A 63 0.42 -5.35 6.90
C LEU A 63 0.55 -5.41 5.37
N LEU A 64 -0.55 -5.70 4.69
CA LEU A 64 -0.66 -5.64 3.23
C LEU A 64 -1.32 -4.31 2.85
N VAL A 65 -0.57 -3.44 2.18
CA VAL A 65 -1.05 -2.12 1.76
C VAL A 65 -1.40 -2.19 0.28
N SER A 66 -2.66 -1.99 -0.05
CA SER A 66 -3.19 -2.04 -1.41
C SER A 66 -3.33 -0.66 -2.00
N LEU A 67 -2.79 -0.47 -3.21
CA LEU A 67 -2.90 0.75 -4.00
C LEU A 67 -3.83 0.44 -5.19
N CYS A 68 -5.02 1.03 -5.16
CA CYS A 68 -6.09 0.76 -6.11
C CYS A 68 -6.45 2.01 -6.90
N ARG A 69 -7.00 1.84 -8.11
CA ARG A 69 -7.68 2.94 -8.80
C ARG A 69 -9.00 3.26 -8.11
N SER A 70 -9.25 4.54 -7.86
CA SER A 70 -10.40 4.98 -7.06
C SER A 70 -11.76 4.66 -7.67
N TRP A 71 -11.87 4.65 -9.01
CA TRP A 71 -13.13 4.44 -9.72
C TRP A 71 -13.39 2.99 -10.17
N THR A 72 -12.35 2.14 -10.30
CA THR A 72 -12.53 0.71 -10.62
C THR A 72 -12.31 -0.22 -9.45
N SER A 73 -11.70 0.26 -8.36
CA SER A 73 -11.21 -0.59 -7.27
C SER A 73 -10.29 -1.72 -7.75
N ARG A 74 -9.61 -1.54 -8.89
CA ARG A 74 -8.59 -2.48 -9.38
C ARG A 74 -7.29 -2.26 -8.62
N GLU A 75 -6.79 -3.31 -7.99
CA GLU A 75 -5.47 -3.33 -7.36
C GLU A 75 -4.38 -3.25 -8.43
N PHE A 76 -3.44 -2.32 -8.24
CA PHE A 76 -2.26 -2.17 -9.09
C PHE A 76 -0.99 -2.63 -8.38
N VAL A 77 -0.87 -2.28 -7.10
CA VAL A 77 0.29 -2.63 -6.27
C VAL A 77 -0.19 -3.07 -4.88
N VAL A 78 0.44 -4.10 -4.35
CA VAL A 78 0.34 -4.52 -2.96
C VAL A 78 1.73 -4.51 -2.34
N LEU A 79 1.91 -3.72 -1.28
CA LEU A 79 3.12 -3.71 -0.48
C LEU A 79 2.95 -4.64 0.72
N ARG A 80 3.92 -5.53 0.93
CA ARG A 80 4.01 -6.33 2.14
C ARG A 80 4.92 -5.61 3.12
N VAL A 81 4.35 -5.12 4.20
CA VAL A 81 5.06 -4.43 5.28
C VAL A 81 5.14 -5.36 6.49
N LYS A 82 6.35 -5.63 6.96
CA LYS A 82 6.59 -6.29 8.24
C LYS A 82 6.62 -5.21 9.31
N THR A 83 5.83 -5.39 10.36
CA THR A 83 5.89 -4.56 11.56
C THR A 83 6.61 -5.32 12.67
N GLY A 84 7.38 -4.61 13.47
CA GLY A 84 8.04 -5.10 14.68
C GLY A 84 7.39 -4.50 15.92
N GLY A 85 7.68 -5.08 17.09
CA GLY A 85 7.37 -4.42 18.36
C GLY A 85 8.18 -3.13 18.51
N GLY A 86 7.57 -2.05 19.02
CA GLY A 86 8.26 -0.78 19.27
C GLY A 86 8.17 0.27 18.15
N GLY A 87 7.39 0.02 17.09
CA GLY A 87 7.18 0.98 15.99
C GLY A 87 8.07 0.76 14.78
N ASP A 88 8.96 -0.23 14.84
CA ASP A 88 9.78 -0.65 13.70
C ASP A 88 8.90 -1.20 12.58
N ALA A 89 9.13 -0.74 11.35
CA ALA A 89 8.44 -1.23 10.17
C ALA A 89 9.35 -1.24 8.95
N GLN A 90 9.06 -2.16 8.04
CA GLN A 90 9.82 -2.27 6.80
C GLN A 90 8.95 -2.86 5.69
N VAL A 91 8.95 -2.24 4.51
CA VAL A 91 8.52 -2.93 3.29
C VAL A 91 9.50 -4.06 3.04
N CYS A 92 8.98 -5.25 2.78
CA CYS A 92 9.82 -6.41 2.48
C CYS A 92 9.58 -7.00 1.09
N GLN A 93 8.43 -6.70 0.48
CA GLN A 93 8.04 -7.23 -0.82
C GLN A 93 7.05 -6.29 -1.49
N ILE A 94 7.14 -6.22 -2.81
CA ILE A 94 6.15 -5.58 -3.68
C ILE A 94 5.55 -6.64 -4.60
N THR A 95 4.23 -6.59 -4.77
CA THR A 95 3.49 -7.36 -5.78
C THR A 95 2.75 -6.37 -6.66
N TRP A 96 2.85 -6.49 -7.99
CA TRP A 96 2.25 -5.53 -8.92
C TRP A 96 1.62 -6.20 -10.14
N GLU A 97 0.73 -5.46 -10.80
CA GLU A 97 0.06 -5.85 -12.03
C GLU A 97 0.98 -5.73 -13.25
N THR A 98 1.15 -6.83 -13.98
CA THR A 98 2.02 -6.90 -15.16
C THR A 98 1.28 -6.93 -16.49
N GLU A 99 -0.04 -7.08 -16.51
CA GLU A 99 -0.83 -7.09 -17.76
C GLU A 99 -0.60 -5.82 -18.60
N SER A 100 -0.31 -4.70 -17.94
CA SER A 100 0.01 -3.41 -18.58
C SER A 100 1.45 -3.27 -19.07
N GLY A 101 2.30 -4.30 -18.91
CA GLY A 101 3.72 -4.26 -19.24
C GLY A 101 4.61 -3.57 -18.18
N CYS A 102 4.07 -3.28 -17.00
CA CYS A 102 4.77 -2.59 -15.92
C CYS A 102 5.95 -3.44 -15.38
N SER A 103 7.14 -2.85 -15.42
CA SER A 103 8.37 -3.43 -14.85
C SER A 103 8.42 -3.27 -13.32
N GLU A 104 9.37 -3.97 -12.69
CA GLU A 104 9.60 -3.86 -11.24
C GLU A 104 9.96 -2.44 -10.81
N ASP A 105 10.85 -1.76 -11.55
CA ASP A 105 11.29 -0.40 -11.23
C ASP A 105 10.15 0.61 -11.37
N GLU A 106 9.36 0.52 -12.45
CA GLU A 106 8.17 1.35 -12.64
C GLU A 106 7.13 1.11 -11.53
N ALA A 107 6.96 -0.13 -11.08
CA ALA A 107 6.06 -0.46 -9.99
C ALA A 107 6.52 0.14 -8.66
N LYS A 108 7.83 0.09 -8.36
CA LYS A 108 8.43 0.70 -7.17
C LYS A 108 8.31 2.22 -7.20
N ASP A 109 8.61 2.85 -8.34
CA ASP A 109 8.48 4.30 -8.53
C ASP A 109 7.04 4.76 -8.37
N LEU A 110 6.09 4.02 -8.95
CA LEU A 110 4.66 4.29 -8.79
C LEU A 110 4.23 4.16 -7.33
N ALA A 111 4.63 3.07 -6.66
CA ALA A 111 4.31 2.84 -5.26
C ALA A 111 4.84 3.96 -4.37
N ALA A 112 6.11 4.34 -4.56
CA ALA A 112 6.74 5.42 -3.82
C ALA A 112 6.05 6.76 -4.11
N GLY A 113 5.73 7.06 -5.38
CA GLY A 113 5.00 8.27 -5.77
C GLY A 113 3.62 8.37 -5.13
N VAL A 114 2.87 7.27 -5.08
CA VAL A 114 1.56 7.22 -4.42
C VAL A 114 1.70 7.37 -2.90
N CYS A 115 2.61 6.62 -2.27
CA CYS A 115 2.83 6.69 -0.82
C CYS A 115 3.26 8.09 -0.37
N ARG A 116 4.13 8.78 -1.12
CA ARG A 116 4.48 10.17 -0.83
C ARG A 116 3.35 11.14 -1.14
N GLY A 117 2.72 11.00 -2.31
CA GLY A 117 1.77 11.97 -2.84
C GLY A 117 0.41 11.99 -2.14
N VAL A 118 -0.22 10.83 -1.93
CA VAL A 118 -1.58 10.77 -1.35
C VAL A 118 -1.59 10.37 0.12
N LEU A 119 -0.64 9.56 0.57
CA LEU A 119 -0.52 9.18 1.98
C LEU A 119 0.38 10.13 2.78
N GLY A 120 1.19 10.96 2.12
CA GLY A 120 2.14 11.86 2.78
C GLY A 120 3.29 11.13 3.47
N CYS A 121 3.66 9.94 3.01
CA CYS A 121 4.81 9.20 3.56
C CYS A 121 6.14 9.86 3.16
N GLU A 122 7.19 9.67 3.96
CA GLU A 122 8.50 10.30 3.77
C GLU A 122 9.64 9.29 3.56
N GLY A 123 9.47 8.05 4.02
CA GLY A 123 10.46 6.98 3.95
C GLY A 123 10.40 6.11 2.69
N PHE A 124 9.57 6.48 1.71
CA PHE A 124 9.53 5.85 0.39
C PHE A 124 10.54 6.49 -0.54
#